data_AF-A0A2C9KZL9-F1
#
_entry.id   AF-A0A2C9KZL9-F1
#
_cell.length_a   1.000
_cell.length_b   1.000
_cell.length_c   1.000
_cell.angle_alpha   90.00
_cell.angle_beta   90.00
_cell.angle_gamma   90.00
#
_symmetry.space_group_name_H-M   'P 1'
#
loop_
_entity.id
_entity.type
_entity.pdbx_description
1 polymer ?
#
loop_
_entity_poly.entity_id
_entity_poly.type
_entity_poly.pdbx_seq_one_letter_code
_entity_poly.pdbx_strand_id
1 'polypeptide(L)'
;MSSKDFQPSQADQAASVSTEESKANHKEQESYRNLQKLVLTFEQFDRETNEDTCRNVLINIFQFGKKVENLNIEDKIKIAKVLENKASFLYNFLFKFGFNFDPTYSLLLLKYRSALEFLISYYGSFPLDEDEKALKRILINLENEINPTDALDEAIRFLKESLFQTIEPEGFTFENLHLPPHVSKKHSWWYTDED
;
A
#
# COMPACT_ATOMS: atom_id res chain seq x y z
N MET A 1 61.31 6.96 -22.12
CA MET A 1 59.97 6.42 -22.41
C MET A 1 59.03 7.10 -21.42
N SER A 2 58.18 8.02 -21.88
CA SER A 2 57.29 8.81 -21.01
C SER A 2 55.85 8.32 -21.19
N SER A 3 55.25 7.79 -20.13
CA SER A 3 53.83 7.47 -20.07
C SER A 3 53.02 8.74 -20.26
N LYS A 4 52.10 8.74 -21.23
CA LYS A 4 51.05 9.75 -21.34
C LYS A 4 49.85 9.25 -20.56
N ASP A 5 49.48 10.00 -19.52
CA ASP A 5 48.23 9.86 -18.79
C ASP A 5 47.04 10.06 -19.72
N PHE A 6 46.11 9.11 -19.72
CA PHE A 6 44.86 9.18 -20.45
C PHE A 6 43.85 9.92 -19.57
N GLN A 7 43.70 11.23 -19.76
CA GLN A 7 42.60 11.98 -19.15
C GLN A 7 41.30 11.74 -19.95
N PRO A 8 40.20 11.29 -19.33
CA PRO A 8 38.92 11.17 -20.01
C PRO A 8 38.43 12.54 -20.47
N SER A 9 37.84 12.59 -21.66
CA SER A 9 37.38 13.84 -22.26
C SER A 9 36.22 14.44 -21.46
N GLN A 10 36.14 15.78 -21.39
CA GLN A 10 35.02 16.48 -20.74
C GLN A 10 33.65 16.16 -21.38
N ALA A 11 33.63 15.63 -22.60
CA ALA A 11 32.41 15.21 -23.29
C ALA A 11 31.81 13.91 -22.72
N ASP A 12 32.65 13.00 -22.23
CA ASP A 12 32.18 11.73 -21.65
C ASP A 12 31.58 11.93 -20.25
N GLN A 13 32.04 12.94 -19.50
CA GLN A 13 31.48 13.31 -18.20
C GLN A 13 30.15 14.08 -18.32
N ALA A 14 30.00 14.94 -19.34
CA ALA A 14 28.76 15.68 -19.57
C ALA A 14 27.60 14.79 -20.02
N ALA A 15 27.89 13.75 -20.84
CA ALA A 15 26.89 12.79 -21.29
C ALA A 15 26.41 11.86 -20.15
N SER A 16 27.29 11.42 -19.24
CA SER A 16 26.88 10.63 -18.07
C SER A 16 26.03 11.45 -17.10
N VAL A 17 26.38 12.73 -16.87
CA VAL A 17 25.64 13.63 -15.97
C VAL A 17 24.25 13.98 -16.53
N SER A 18 24.12 14.28 -17.84
CA SER A 18 22.82 14.62 -18.42
C SER A 18 21.84 13.42 -18.43
N THR A 19 22.35 12.19 -18.49
CA THR A 19 21.54 10.97 -18.52
C THR A 19 21.07 10.57 -17.11
N GLU A 20 21.87 10.84 -16.08
CA GLU A 20 21.49 10.64 -14.67
C GLU A 20 20.51 11.71 -14.18
N GLU A 21 20.71 12.99 -14.55
CA GLU A 21 19.78 14.09 -14.21
C GLU A 21 18.42 13.92 -14.90
N SER A 22 18.37 13.47 -16.16
CA SER A 22 17.10 13.17 -16.84
C SER A 22 16.37 11.96 -16.23
N LYS A 23 17.10 10.93 -15.77
CA LYS A 23 16.49 9.79 -15.07
C LYS A 23 15.99 10.15 -13.67
N ALA A 24 16.70 11.04 -12.97
CA ALA A 24 16.29 11.56 -11.67
C ALA A 24 15.02 12.42 -11.79
N ASN A 25 14.99 13.36 -12.76
CA ASN A 25 13.81 14.18 -13.05
C ASN A 25 12.58 13.35 -13.42
N HIS A 26 12.75 12.29 -14.22
CA HIS A 26 11.65 11.40 -14.59
C HIS A 26 11.05 10.65 -13.39
N LYS A 27 11.91 10.17 -12.48
CA LYS A 27 11.48 9.45 -11.26
C LYS A 27 10.74 10.37 -10.28
N GLU A 28 11.19 11.61 -10.10
CA GLU A 28 10.52 12.59 -9.23
C GLU A 28 9.15 12.98 -9.79
N GLN A 29 9.05 13.21 -11.10
CA GLN A 29 7.80 13.57 -11.75
C GLN A 29 6.75 12.44 -11.70
N GLU A 30 7.19 11.19 -11.84
CA GLU A 30 6.34 10.01 -11.68
C GLU A 30 5.91 9.80 -10.21
N SER A 31 6.80 10.08 -9.25
CA SER A 31 6.47 10.04 -7.82
C SER A 31 5.36 11.04 -7.47
N TYR A 32 5.46 12.26 -7.98
CA TYR A 32 4.47 13.30 -7.74
C TYR A 32 3.09 12.93 -8.30
N ARG A 33 3.03 12.42 -9.55
CA ARG A 33 1.76 11.97 -10.16
C ARG A 33 1.10 10.85 -9.36
N ASN A 34 1.90 9.92 -8.83
CA ASN A 34 1.42 8.81 -8.01
C ASN A 34 0.81 9.29 -6.69
N LEU A 35 1.42 10.29 -6.04
CA LEU A 35 0.91 10.90 -4.82
C LEU A 35 -0.40 11.66 -5.06
N GLN A 36 -0.47 12.44 -6.15
CA GLN A 36 -1.72 13.10 -6.54
C GLN A 36 -2.85 12.10 -6.78
N LYS A 37 -2.56 10.98 -7.44
CA LYS A 37 -3.55 9.92 -7.68
C LYS A 37 -4.08 9.31 -6.38
N LEU A 38 -3.22 9.17 -5.36
CA LEU A 38 -3.64 8.72 -4.04
C LEU A 38 -4.62 9.70 -3.39
N VAL A 39 -4.28 11.00 -3.38
CA VAL A 39 -5.16 12.06 -2.83
C VAL A 39 -6.51 12.09 -3.55
N LEU A 40 -6.51 12.06 -4.89
CA LEU A 40 -7.74 12.03 -5.69
C LEU A 40 -8.60 10.79 -5.41
N THR A 41 -7.98 9.64 -5.12
CA THR A 41 -8.71 8.42 -4.76
C THR A 41 -9.45 8.60 -3.43
N PHE A 42 -8.80 9.19 -2.43
CA PHE A 42 -9.45 9.49 -1.16
C PHE A 42 -10.55 10.56 -1.29
N GLU A 43 -10.36 11.59 -2.12
CA GLU A 43 -11.41 12.57 -2.40
C GLU A 43 -12.62 11.96 -3.10
N GLN A 44 -12.39 11.01 -4.03
CA GLN A 44 -13.49 10.28 -4.66
C GLN A 44 -14.22 9.43 -3.61
N PHE A 45 -13.50 8.75 -2.73
CA PHE A 45 -14.08 7.93 -1.68
C PHE A 45 -14.91 8.74 -0.66
N ASP A 46 -14.47 9.97 -0.38
CA ASP A 46 -15.20 10.90 0.48
C ASP A 46 -16.55 11.29 -0.12
N ARG A 47 -16.55 11.62 -1.42
CA ARG A 47 -17.75 11.98 -2.19
C ARG A 47 -18.69 10.79 -2.40
N GLU A 48 -18.15 9.63 -2.72
CA GLU A 48 -18.91 8.44 -3.13
C GLU A 48 -18.37 7.20 -2.42
N THR A 49 -19.14 6.66 -1.48
CA THR A 49 -18.77 5.48 -0.70
C THR A 49 -19.60 4.27 -1.11
N ASN A 50 -18.98 3.31 -1.80
CA ASN A 50 -19.57 2.05 -2.22
C ASN A 50 -18.47 0.96 -2.31
N GLU A 51 -18.84 -0.26 -2.72
CA GLU A 51 -17.87 -1.37 -2.81
C GLU A 51 -16.73 -1.09 -3.80
N ASP A 52 -17.01 -0.48 -4.95
CA ASP A 52 -15.98 -0.18 -5.96
C ASP A 52 -15.00 0.87 -5.47
N THR A 53 -15.47 1.91 -4.79
CA THR A 53 -14.59 2.94 -4.23
C THR A 53 -13.78 2.40 -3.05
N CYS A 54 -14.34 1.50 -2.22
CA CYS A 54 -13.58 0.74 -1.22
C CYS A 54 -12.44 -0.08 -1.86
N ARG A 55 -12.74 -0.84 -2.93
CA ARG A 55 -11.74 -1.62 -3.67
C ARG A 55 -10.64 -0.72 -4.24
N ASN A 56 -11.03 0.38 -4.86
CA ASN A 56 -10.10 1.33 -5.45
C ASN A 56 -9.17 1.95 -4.39
N VAL A 57 -9.69 2.36 -3.23
CA VAL A 57 -8.87 2.86 -2.12
C VAL A 57 -7.84 1.82 -1.68
N LEU A 58 -8.27 0.58 -1.42
CA LEU A 58 -7.38 -0.49 -0.97
C LEU A 58 -6.29 -0.81 -2.01
N ILE A 59 -6.62 -0.85 -3.30
CA ILE A 59 -5.66 -1.08 -4.37
C ILE A 59 -4.65 0.08 -4.48
N ASN A 60 -5.11 1.33 -4.40
CA ASN A 60 -4.23 2.50 -4.49
C ASN A 60 -3.29 2.58 -3.28
N ILE A 61 -3.73 2.16 -2.09
CA ILE A 61 -2.85 2.06 -0.91
C ILE A 61 -1.66 1.12 -1.20
N PHE A 62 -1.81 0.02 -1.93
CA PHE A 62 -0.64 -0.78 -2.34
C PHE A 62 0.25 -0.07 -3.34
N GLN A 63 -0.36 0.49 -4.37
CA GLN A 63 0.38 1.07 -5.49
C GLN A 63 1.23 2.25 -5.02
N PHE A 64 0.74 3.02 -4.05
CA PHE A 64 1.32 4.30 -3.67
C PHE A 64 1.64 4.45 -2.19
N GLY A 65 1.20 3.54 -1.32
CA GLY A 65 1.32 3.66 0.13
C GLY A 65 2.75 3.89 0.62
N LYS A 66 3.76 3.24 0.03
CA LYS A 66 5.17 3.50 0.39
C LYS A 66 5.61 4.94 0.22
N LYS A 67 5.00 5.65 -0.74
CA LYS A 67 5.37 7.04 -1.05
C LYS A 67 4.66 8.02 -0.12
N VAL A 68 3.76 7.54 0.76
CA VAL A 68 2.92 8.38 1.61
C VAL A 68 3.72 9.20 2.64
N GLU A 69 4.93 8.77 2.98
CA GLU A 69 5.86 9.54 3.83
C GLU A 69 6.14 10.93 3.21
N ASN A 70 6.15 11.03 1.88
CA ASN A 70 6.42 12.24 1.09
C ASN A 70 5.20 13.18 0.95
N LEU A 71 4.02 12.81 1.46
CA LEU A 71 2.89 13.73 1.48
C LEU A 71 3.16 14.88 2.45
N ASN A 72 2.72 16.08 2.07
CA ASN A 72 2.72 17.22 2.97
C ASN A 72 1.71 17.01 4.12
N ILE A 73 1.79 17.85 5.15
CA ILE A 73 0.95 17.73 6.35
C ILE A 73 -0.54 17.93 6.04
N GLU A 74 -0.87 18.83 5.10
CA GLU A 74 -2.25 19.15 4.72
C GLU A 74 -2.94 17.93 4.07
N ASP A 75 -2.26 17.26 3.14
CA ASP A 75 -2.73 16.03 2.50
C ASP A 75 -2.88 14.89 3.52
N LYS A 76 -1.94 14.77 4.48
CA LYS A 76 -2.03 13.76 5.55
C LYS A 76 -3.26 13.99 6.43
N ILE A 77 -3.51 15.22 6.87
CA ILE A 77 -4.69 15.58 7.65
C ILE A 77 -5.96 15.29 6.85
N LYS A 78 -5.98 15.66 5.56
CA LYS A 78 -7.13 15.43 4.68
C LYS A 78 -7.46 13.95 4.57
N ILE A 79 -6.46 13.11 4.28
CA ILE A 79 -6.65 11.65 4.21
C ILE A 79 -7.10 11.10 5.56
N ALA A 80 -6.52 11.56 6.67
CA ALA A 80 -6.89 11.10 8.00
C ALA A 80 -8.37 11.35 8.30
N LYS A 81 -8.88 12.54 7.96
CA LYS A 81 -10.30 12.89 8.12
C LYS A 81 -11.23 12.03 7.26
N VAL A 82 -10.86 11.77 6.01
CA VAL A 82 -11.63 10.85 5.14
C VAL A 82 -11.68 9.46 5.75
N LEU A 83 -10.53 8.94 6.22
CA LEU A 83 -10.46 7.62 6.83
C LEU A 83 -11.24 7.54 8.15
N GLU A 84 -11.15 8.55 9.01
CA GLU A 84 -11.97 8.64 10.23
C GLU A 84 -13.47 8.51 9.90
N ASN A 85 -13.95 9.29 8.92
CA ASN A 85 -15.36 9.33 8.56
C ASN A 85 -15.86 8.05 7.87
N LYS A 86 -14.97 7.31 7.20
CA LYS A 86 -15.34 6.21 6.29
C LYS A 86 -14.78 4.85 6.66
N ALA A 87 -13.99 4.73 7.74
CA ALA A 87 -13.36 3.47 8.14
C ALA A 87 -14.39 2.35 8.36
N SER A 88 -15.55 2.64 8.96
CA SER A 88 -16.60 1.62 9.17
C SER A 88 -17.11 1.01 7.86
N PHE A 89 -17.21 1.80 6.78
CA PHE A 89 -17.59 1.29 5.46
C PHE A 89 -16.53 0.36 4.89
N LEU A 90 -15.26 0.73 5.06
CA LEU A 90 -14.13 -0.10 4.62
C LEU A 90 -14.10 -1.43 5.38
N TYR A 91 -14.25 -1.39 6.70
CA TYR A 91 -14.27 -2.58 7.56
C TYR A 91 -15.48 -3.49 7.24
N ASN A 92 -16.66 -2.91 7.02
CA ASN A 92 -17.85 -3.67 6.63
C ASN A 92 -17.69 -4.30 5.24
N PHE A 93 -17.10 -3.59 4.27
CA PHE A 93 -16.75 -4.14 2.96
C PHE A 93 -15.84 -5.36 3.12
N LEU A 94 -14.78 -5.25 3.93
CA LEU A 94 -13.82 -6.32 4.19
C LEU A 94 -14.47 -7.53 4.88
N PHE A 95 -15.29 -7.29 5.89
CA PHE A 95 -16.06 -8.34 6.57
C PHE A 95 -16.95 -9.10 5.59
N LYS A 96 -17.75 -8.39 4.78
CA LYS A 96 -18.61 -9.00 3.77
C LYS A 96 -17.83 -9.76 2.71
N PHE A 97 -16.67 -9.23 2.32
CA PHE A 97 -15.80 -9.86 1.33
C PHE A 97 -15.22 -11.18 1.84
N GLY A 98 -14.74 -11.24 3.09
CA GLY A 98 -14.28 -12.47 3.72
C GLY A 98 -15.42 -13.46 3.98
N PHE A 99 -16.56 -12.98 4.46
CA PHE A 99 -17.72 -13.83 4.76
C PHE A 99 -18.35 -14.45 3.51
N ASN A 100 -18.52 -13.66 2.44
CA ASN A 100 -19.05 -14.13 1.16
C ASN A 100 -17.91 -14.44 0.17
N PHE A 101 -16.84 -15.04 0.68
CA PHE A 101 -15.65 -15.30 -0.12
C PHE A 101 -15.99 -16.11 -1.38
N ASP A 102 -15.58 -15.57 -2.54
CA ASP A 102 -15.63 -16.25 -3.83
C ASP A 102 -14.18 -16.57 -4.27
N PRO A 103 -13.85 -17.85 -4.52
CA PRO A 103 -12.54 -18.32 -4.96
C PRO A 103 -11.95 -17.56 -6.16
N THR A 104 -12.82 -17.03 -7.03
CA THR A 104 -12.44 -16.23 -8.20
C THR A 104 -11.66 -14.97 -7.81
N TYR A 105 -11.86 -14.46 -6.59
CA TYR A 105 -11.20 -13.26 -6.07
C TYR A 105 -10.11 -13.56 -5.02
N SER A 106 -9.63 -14.79 -4.96
CA SER A 106 -8.56 -15.24 -4.05
C SER A 106 -7.34 -14.31 -3.96
N LEU A 107 -6.85 -13.78 -5.09
CA LEU A 107 -5.72 -12.83 -5.10
C LEU A 107 -6.09 -11.45 -4.55
N LEU A 108 -7.36 -11.04 -4.65
CA LEU A 108 -7.83 -9.77 -4.10
C LEU A 108 -7.97 -9.84 -2.58
N LEU A 109 -8.30 -11.02 -2.03
CA LEU A 109 -8.38 -11.25 -0.58
C LEU A 109 -7.08 -10.90 0.13
N LEU A 110 -5.97 -11.48 -0.33
CA LEU A 110 -4.64 -11.23 0.23
C LEU A 110 -4.26 -9.76 0.14
N LYS A 111 -4.57 -9.10 -0.99
CA LYS A 111 -4.37 -7.66 -1.15
C LYS A 111 -5.19 -6.91 -0.10
N TYR A 112 -6.50 -7.09 -0.04
CA TYR A 112 -7.36 -6.30 0.84
C TYR A 112 -7.00 -6.42 2.32
N ARG A 113 -6.63 -7.63 2.77
CA ARG A 113 -6.18 -7.83 4.14
C ARG A 113 -4.85 -7.12 4.44
N SER A 114 -3.88 -7.16 3.53
CA SER A 114 -2.62 -6.43 3.70
C SER A 114 -2.81 -4.89 3.64
N ALA A 115 -3.74 -4.39 2.81
CA ALA A 115 -4.06 -2.95 2.80
C ALA A 115 -4.71 -2.48 4.11
N LEU A 116 -5.53 -3.32 4.75
CA LEU A 116 -6.11 -3.02 6.06
C LEU A 116 -5.01 -2.74 7.09
N GLU A 117 -3.98 -3.58 7.15
CA GLU A 117 -2.88 -3.39 8.09
C GLU A 117 -2.01 -2.18 7.79
N PHE A 118 -1.77 -1.92 6.51
CA PHE A 118 -1.08 -0.70 6.08
C PHE A 118 -1.82 0.51 6.64
N LEU A 119 -3.14 0.53 6.48
CA LEU A 119 -3.99 1.62 6.92
C LEU A 119 -3.85 1.84 8.44
N ILE A 120 -3.95 0.77 9.23
CA ILE A 120 -3.78 0.81 10.70
C ILE A 120 -2.37 1.31 11.10
N SER A 121 -1.33 0.80 10.43
CA SER A 121 0.06 1.04 10.83
C SER A 121 0.59 2.41 10.40
N TYR A 122 0.31 2.82 9.17
CA TYR A 122 0.89 4.02 8.54
C TYR A 122 -0.07 5.20 8.50
N TYR A 123 -1.31 4.99 8.06
CA TYR A 123 -2.28 6.09 8.08
C TYR A 123 -2.80 6.35 9.49
N GLY A 124 -2.75 5.34 10.37
CA GLY A 124 -3.02 5.53 11.79
C GLY A 124 -2.13 6.57 12.47
N SER A 125 -0.90 6.80 11.97
CA SER A 125 -0.03 7.86 12.49
C SER A 125 -0.32 9.24 11.91
N PHE A 126 -1.30 9.38 11.01
CA PHE A 126 -1.66 10.67 10.47
C PHE A 126 -2.42 11.49 11.52
N PRO A 127 -2.14 12.80 11.61
CA PRO A 127 -2.83 13.67 12.54
C PRO A 127 -4.24 13.99 12.04
N LEU A 128 -5.21 14.05 12.95
CA LEU A 128 -6.58 14.48 12.66
C LEU A 128 -6.76 16.00 12.81
N ASP A 129 -6.06 16.64 13.76
CA ASP A 129 -6.09 18.08 14.04
C ASP A 129 -4.68 18.58 14.45
N GLU A 130 -4.50 19.90 14.69
CA GLU A 130 -3.24 20.50 15.18
C GLU A 130 -2.80 19.94 16.55
N ASP A 131 -3.70 19.30 17.31
CA ASP A 131 -3.46 18.69 18.63
C ASP A 131 -2.94 17.23 18.58
N GLU A 132 -2.40 16.77 17.43
CA GLU A 132 -1.74 15.46 17.27
C GLU A 132 -2.58 14.21 17.64
N LYS A 133 -3.92 14.28 17.66
CA LYS A 133 -4.72 13.05 17.78
C LYS A 133 -4.47 12.17 16.55
N ALA A 134 -3.86 11.01 16.79
CA ALA A 134 -3.57 10.03 15.76
C ALA A 134 -4.82 9.21 15.41
N LEU A 135 -5.07 9.03 14.11
CA LEU A 135 -6.15 8.20 13.57
C LEU A 135 -6.14 6.75 14.13
N LYS A 136 -4.98 6.26 14.59
CA LYS A 136 -4.75 4.90 15.11
C LYS A 136 -5.79 4.44 16.12
N ARG A 137 -6.23 5.29 17.05
CA ARG A 137 -7.21 4.89 18.09
C ARG A 137 -8.55 4.48 17.48
N ILE A 138 -8.98 5.17 16.42
CA ILE A 138 -10.27 4.93 15.77
C ILE A 138 -10.22 3.61 14.99
N LEU A 139 -9.14 3.39 14.25
CA LEU A 139 -8.96 2.18 13.45
C LEU A 139 -8.86 0.92 14.30
N ILE A 140 -8.11 0.97 15.42
CA ILE A 140 -8.00 -0.16 16.36
C ILE A 140 -9.36 -0.45 17.03
N ASN A 141 -10.12 0.58 17.40
CA ASN A 141 -11.43 0.35 18.02
C ASN A 141 -12.39 -0.34 17.03
N LEU A 142 -12.42 0.12 15.77
CA LEU A 142 -13.28 -0.48 14.74
C LEU A 142 -12.88 -1.92 14.40
N GLU A 143 -11.58 -2.23 14.46
CA GLU A 143 -11.08 -3.61 14.32
C GLU A 143 -11.65 -4.53 15.38
N ASN A 144 -11.63 -4.11 16.64
CA ASN A 144 -12.15 -4.91 17.76
C ASN A 144 -13.68 -5.00 17.80
N GLU A 145 -14.41 -4.03 17.23
CA GLU A 145 -15.87 -4.01 17.24
C GLU A 145 -16.49 -4.87 16.13
N ILE A 146 -15.87 -4.90 14.95
CA ILE A 146 -16.45 -5.52 13.75
C ILE A 146 -15.75 -6.86 13.42
N ASN A 147 -14.56 -7.13 13.99
CA ASN A 147 -13.69 -8.28 13.71
C ASN A 147 -13.65 -8.70 12.21
N PRO A 148 -13.45 -7.77 11.26
CA PRO A 148 -13.34 -8.16 9.84
C PRO A 148 -12.06 -8.95 9.56
N THR A 149 -11.06 -8.84 10.43
CA THR A 149 -9.80 -9.57 10.36
C THR A 149 -10.02 -11.07 10.48
N ASP A 150 -10.81 -11.52 11.46
CA ASP A 150 -11.13 -12.94 11.65
C ASP A 150 -11.80 -13.54 10.41
N ALA A 151 -12.76 -12.82 9.80
CA ALA A 151 -13.45 -13.27 8.60
C ALA A 151 -12.50 -13.36 7.39
N LEU A 152 -11.57 -12.42 7.24
CA LEU A 152 -10.57 -12.46 6.18
C LEU A 152 -9.54 -13.57 6.43
N ASP A 153 -9.10 -13.76 7.67
CA ASP A 153 -8.11 -14.75 8.06
C ASP A 153 -8.66 -16.16 7.87
N GLU A 154 -9.94 -16.39 8.21
CA GLU A 154 -10.66 -17.63 7.95
C GLU A 154 -10.82 -17.91 6.44
N ALA A 155 -11.14 -16.90 5.64
CA ALA A 155 -11.20 -17.05 4.18
C ALA A 155 -9.82 -17.39 3.58
N ILE A 156 -8.74 -16.79 4.08
CA ILE A 156 -7.37 -17.10 3.68
C ILE A 156 -7.00 -18.54 4.09
N ARG A 157 -7.41 -18.98 5.27
CA ARG A 157 -7.20 -20.34 5.75
C ARG A 157 -7.92 -21.35 4.85
N PHE A 158 -9.20 -21.11 4.54
CA PHE A 158 -9.95 -21.92 3.58
C PHE A 158 -9.27 -21.98 2.22
N LEU A 159 -8.78 -20.84 1.71
CA LEU A 159 -8.06 -20.77 0.44
C LEU A 159 -6.85 -21.71 0.41
N LYS A 160 -6.01 -21.66 1.46
CA LYS A 160 -4.83 -22.52 1.61
C LYS A 160 -5.21 -24.00 1.71
N GLU A 161 -6.16 -24.30 2.59
CA GLU A 161 -6.51 -25.67 2.94
C GLU A 161 -7.39 -26.37 1.92
N SER A 162 -8.22 -25.65 1.15
CA SER A 162 -9.28 -26.27 0.33
C SER A 162 -9.11 -26.07 -1.17
N LEU A 163 -8.52 -24.95 -1.61
CA LEU A 163 -8.44 -24.61 -3.03
C LEU A 163 -7.05 -24.84 -3.63
N PHE A 164 -6.02 -24.73 -2.81
CA PHE A 164 -4.64 -24.76 -3.29
C PHE A 164 -3.75 -25.77 -2.57
N GLN A 165 -4.31 -26.89 -2.13
CA GLN A 165 -3.59 -27.96 -1.42
C GLN A 165 -2.28 -28.43 -2.10
N THR A 166 -2.06 -28.11 -3.38
CA THR A 166 -0.88 -28.53 -4.16
C THR A 166 -0.40 -27.54 -5.23
N ILE A 167 -1.07 -26.40 -5.45
CA ILE A 167 -0.75 -25.48 -6.55
C ILE A 167 -0.81 -24.05 -6.02
N GLU A 168 0.30 -23.33 -6.08
CA GLU A 168 0.37 -21.93 -5.71
C GLU A 168 -0.16 -21.04 -6.86
N PRO A 169 -0.94 -19.97 -6.58
CA PRO A 169 -1.40 -19.06 -7.62
C PRO A 169 -0.23 -18.41 -8.35
N GLU A 170 -0.31 -18.27 -9.67
CA GLU A 170 0.79 -17.66 -10.45
C GLU A 170 1.15 -16.26 -9.91
N GLY A 171 2.42 -16.07 -9.52
CA GLY A 171 2.93 -14.83 -8.92
C GLY A 171 2.76 -14.71 -7.39
N PHE A 172 2.22 -15.73 -6.72
CA PHE A 172 2.00 -15.77 -5.27
C PHE A 172 2.34 -17.15 -4.77
N THR A 173 3.01 -17.23 -3.63
CA THR A 173 3.34 -18.54 -3.08
C THR A 173 2.96 -18.56 -1.61
N PHE A 174 2.36 -19.66 -1.15
CA PHE A 174 1.93 -19.79 0.24
C PHE A 174 3.13 -19.97 1.17
N GLU A 175 4.21 -20.57 0.66
CA GLU A 175 5.53 -20.62 1.31
C GLU A 175 6.26 -19.27 1.19
N ASN A 176 6.08 -18.55 0.07
CA ASN A 176 6.56 -17.20 -0.19
C ASN A 176 5.44 -16.16 -0.09
N LEU A 177 4.73 -16.19 1.03
CA LEU A 177 4.43 -14.94 1.70
C LEU A 177 5.78 -14.28 2.08
N HIS A 178 6.73 -14.07 1.15
CA HIS A 178 7.94 -13.27 1.21
C HIS A 178 7.90 -12.17 0.12
N LEU A 179 8.49 -11.02 0.43
CA LEU A 179 8.13 -9.72 -0.12
C LEU A 179 8.49 -9.61 -1.60
N PRO A 180 7.55 -9.27 -2.50
CA PRO A 180 7.88 -8.92 -3.87
C PRO A 180 8.93 -7.81 -3.84
N PRO A 181 9.99 -7.88 -4.66
CA PRO A 181 11.16 -7.00 -4.53
C PRO A 181 10.84 -5.50 -4.67
N HIS A 182 9.66 -5.17 -5.18
CA HIS A 182 9.16 -3.81 -5.35
C HIS A 182 8.16 -3.37 -4.25
N VAL A 183 7.69 -4.27 -3.38
CA VAL A 183 6.88 -3.99 -2.17
C VAL A 183 7.84 -3.80 -0.98
N SER A 184 7.45 -3.09 0.09
CA SER A 184 8.38 -2.55 1.10
C SER A 184 8.23 -3.46 2.29
N LYS A 185 9.35 -3.87 2.90
CA LYS A 185 9.36 -4.72 4.08
C LYS A 185 8.45 -4.17 5.19
N LYS A 186 8.21 -2.85 5.19
CA LYS A 186 7.36 -2.18 6.17
C LYS A 186 5.84 -2.40 6.00
N HIS A 187 5.37 -3.07 4.95
CA HIS A 187 3.94 -3.21 4.67
C HIS A 187 3.54 -4.67 4.51
N SER A 188 3.05 -5.19 5.63
CA SER A 188 2.19 -6.36 5.84
C SER A 188 2.46 -7.61 4.98
N TRP A 189 2.99 -8.61 5.68
CA TRP A 189 2.68 -10.06 5.55
C TRP A 189 3.54 -10.89 4.66
N TRP A 190 4.57 -10.25 4.16
CA TRP A 190 5.68 -10.99 3.67
C TRP A 190 6.58 -11.30 4.88
N TYR A 191 6.60 -12.57 5.33
CA TYR A 191 7.52 -13.12 6.30
C TYR A 191 8.89 -12.45 6.14
N THR A 192 9.27 -11.68 7.16
CA THR A 192 10.62 -11.15 7.30
C THR A 192 11.36 -12.14 8.17
N ASP A 193 12.40 -12.77 7.64
CA ASP A 193 13.33 -13.63 8.41
C ASP A 193 14.24 -12.79 9.35
N GLU A 194 13.68 -11.81 10.04
CA GLU A 194 14.36 -10.92 10.99
C GLU A 194 13.38 -10.75 12.16
N ASP A 195 13.40 -11.44 13.32
CA ASP A 195 14.37 -12.34 14.00
C ASP A 195 13.65 -13.58 14.58
#